data_AF-A0A386RER2-F1
#
_entry.id   AF-A0A386RER2-F1
#
_cell.length_a   1.000
_cell.length_b   1.000
_cell.length_c   1.000
_cell.angle_alpha   90.00
_cell.angle_beta   90.00
_cell.angle_gamma   90.00
#
_symmetry.space_group_name_H-M   'P 1'
#
loop_
_entity.id
_entity.type
_entity.pdbx_description
1 polymer ?
#
loop_
_entity_poly.entity_id
_entity_poly.type
_entity_poly.pdbx_seq_one_letter_code
_entity_poly.pdbx_strand_id
1 'polypeptide(L)'
;MGLDHIAAYDGVIVAKMIFDKQMIDAAKNLKIISTYGVGFDHVDTEYAKEKGIVVLNCPESVLRPTAELALTMILASARRLRYYDHTLREGVFLNADEYDNQGYAIEGKTLGILGMGRIGQQVARFAKALGMKIIYHNRHQLDEKLEAELDAKYVDFADLIKNADFLSLLCSFNRLKLTTLLMLMRLNK
;
A
#
# COMPACT_ATOMS: atom_id res chain seq x y z
N MET A 1 22.80 -15.87 6.14
CA MET A 1 22.69 -17.32 6.39
C MET A 1 23.15 -18.00 5.11
N GLY A 2 24.23 -18.78 5.15
CA GLY A 2 24.79 -19.42 3.95
C GLY A 2 23.84 -20.49 3.39
N LEU A 3 23.98 -20.79 2.09
CA LEU A 3 23.21 -21.80 1.36
C LEU A 3 23.30 -23.21 2.03
N ASP A 4 24.34 -23.47 2.80
CA ASP A 4 24.66 -24.80 3.34
C ASP A 4 23.67 -25.28 4.42
N HIS A 5 22.95 -24.38 5.08
CA HIS A 5 22.04 -24.75 6.16
C HIS A 5 20.62 -25.03 5.70
N ILE A 6 20.21 -24.53 4.53
CA ILE A 6 18.79 -24.56 4.14
C ILE A 6 18.33 -25.95 3.68
N ALA A 7 19.26 -26.78 3.22
CA ALA A 7 19.00 -28.16 2.81
C ALA A 7 18.46 -29.03 3.96
N ALA A 8 18.70 -28.67 5.22
CA ALA A 8 18.29 -29.45 6.39
C ALA A 8 16.83 -29.21 6.81
N TYR A 9 16.12 -28.25 6.22
CA TYR A 9 14.79 -27.83 6.69
C TYR A 9 13.69 -28.17 5.68
N ASP A 10 12.54 -28.63 6.19
CA ASP A 10 11.34 -28.88 5.40
C ASP A 10 10.52 -27.60 5.12
N GLY A 11 10.76 -26.52 5.87
CA GLY A 11 9.99 -25.28 5.76
C GLY A 11 10.80 -24.03 6.13
N VAL A 12 10.46 -22.92 5.49
CA VAL A 12 11.09 -21.62 5.74
C VAL A 12 10.04 -20.51 5.85
N ILE A 13 10.29 -19.56 6.76
CA ILE A 13 9.55 -18.29 6.83
C ILE A 13 10.48 -17.18 6.34
N VAL A 14 10.07 -16.46 5.30
CA VAL A 14 10.90 -15.43 4.64
C VAL A 14 10.16 -14.10 4.57
N ALA A 15 10.89 -12.99 4.73
CA ALA A 15 10.28 -11.65 4.62
C ALA A 15 10.61 -10.97 3.27
N LYS A 16 11.90 -10.78 2.98
CA LYS A 16 12.40 -10.13 1.75
C LYS A 16 13.55 -10.89 1.11
N MET A 17 13.86 -12.09 1.61
CA MET A 17 14.95 -12.89 1.10
C MET A 17 14.57 -13.40 -0.29
N ILE A 18 15.44 -13.18 -1.27
CA ILE A 18 15.19 -13.66 -2.63
C ILE A 18 15.28 -15.19 -2.62
N PHE A 19 14.21 -15.82 -3.07
CA PHE A 19 14.03 -17.25 -3.22
C PHE A 19 13.88 -17.55 -4.71
N ASP A 20 14.99 -17.38 -5.42
CA ASP A 20 15.11 -17.70 -6.84
C ASP A 20 15.44 -19.19 -7.05
N LYS A 21 15.63 -19.58 -8.31
CA LYS A 21 15.93 -20.97 -8.68
C LYS A 21 17.14 -21.53 -7.93
N GLN A 22 18.21 -20.74 -7.79
CA GLN A 22 19.42 -21.19 -7.13
C GLN A 22 19.18 -21.48 -5.64
N MET A 23 18.42 -20.60 -4.97
CA MET A 23 18.06 -20.79 -3.56
C MET A 23 17.13 -21.98 -3.36
N ILE A 24 16.16 -22.17 -4.27
CA ILE A 24 15.23 -23.31 -4.26
C ILE A 24 15.99 -24.63 -4.46
N ASP A 25 16.93 -24.68 -5.39
CA ASP A 25 17.73 -25.90 -5.67
C ASP A 25 18.69 -26.26 -4.52
N ALA A 26 19.19 -25.27 -3.78
CA ALA A 26 19.98 -25.51 -2.58
C ALA A 26 19.14 -26.13 -1.44
N ALA A 27 17.83 -25.89 -1.41
CA ALA A 27 16.91 -26.32 -0.36
C ALA A 27 16.29 -27.70 -0.64
N LYS A 28 17.15 -28.74 -0.68
CA LYS A 28 16.80 -30.10 -1.15
C LYS A 28 15.58 -30.77 -0.50
N ASN A 29 15.32 -30.48 0.78
CA ASN A 29 14.21 -31.08 1.54
C ASN A 29 13.00 -30.14 1.68
N LEU A 30 13.07 -28.94 1.12
CA LEU A 30 12.08 -27.90 1.33
C LEU A 30 10.74 -28.29 0.70
N LYS A 31 9.67 -28.21 1.48
CA LYS A 31 8.29 -28.51 1.08
C LYS A 31 7.41 -27.27 1.11
N ILE A 32 7.77 -26.26 1.91
CA ILE A 32 6.96 -25.07 2.12
C ILE A 32 7.78 -23.80 2.30
N ILE A 33 7.36 -22.72 1.64
CA ILE A 33 7.86 -21.35 1.80
C ILE A 33 6.68 -20.51 2.27
N SER A 34 6.77 -19.94 3.47
CA SER A 34 5.78 -18.98 3.96
C SER A 34 6.37 -17.58 3.93
N THR A 35 5.71 -16.64 3.25
CA THR A 35 6.13 -15.24 3.30
C THR A 35 5.53 -14.54 4.52
N TYR A 36 6.37 -13.76 5.20
CA TYR A 36 5.97 -12.86 6.27
C TYR A 36 5.40 -11.59 5.62
N GLY A 37 4.10 -11.62 5.30
CA GLY A 37 3.38 -10.52 4.66
C GLY A 37 2.57 -10.99 3.45
N VAL A 38 2.18 -10.06 2.57
CA VAL A 38 1.33 -10.34 1.40
C VAL A 38 2.15 -10.53 0.13
N GLY A 39 3.18 -9.71 -0.06
CA GLY A 39 4.02 -9.75 -1.24
C GLY A 39 4.89 -11.01 -1.26
N PHE A 40 4.88 -11.72 -2.38
CA PHE A 40 5.70 -12.90 -2.63
C PHE A 40 6.54 -12.76 -3.91
N ASP A 41 6.70 -11.52 -4.43
CA ASP A 41 7.43 -11.22 -5.66
C ASP A 41 8.93 -11.57 -5.60
N HIS A 42 9.44 -11.84 -4.40
CA HIS A 42 10.80 -12.27 -4.13
C HIS A 42 10.96 -13.80 -4.16
N VAL A 43 9.87 -14.56 -4.35
CA VAL A 43 9.86 -16.01 -4.50
C VAL A 43 9.52 -16.36 -5.94
N ASP A 44 10.33 -17.19 -6.59
CA ASP A 44 9.98 -17.76 -7.91
C ASP A 44 8.88 -18.82 -7.72
N THR A 45 7.64 -18.36 -7.64
CA THR A 45 6.48 -19.22 -7.33
C THR A 45 6.22 -20.28 -8.39
N GLU A 46 6.55 -20.00 -9.66
CA GLU A 46 6.41 -20.98 -10.74
C GLU A 46 7.46 -22.09 -10.58
N TYR A 47 8.72 -21.73 -10.32
CA TYR A 47 9.75 -22.74 -10.09
C TYR A 47 9.54 -23.54 -8.79
N ALA A 48 9.08 -22.87 -7.72
CA ALA A 48 8.71 -23.55 -6.48
C ALA A 48 7.63 -24.61 -6.72
N LYS A 49 6.61 -24.25 -7.52
CA LYS A 49 5.53 -25.17 -7.92
C LYS A 49 6.05 -26.35 -8.75
N GLU A 50 6.95 -26.12 -9.70
CA GLU A 50 7.61 -27.21 -10.47
C GLU A 50 8.35 -28.21 -9.57
N LYS A 51 8.91 -27.74 -8.45
CA LYS A 51 9.59 -28.56 -7.44
C LYS A 51 8.67 -29.17 -6.39
N GLY A 52 7.36 -28.96 -6.50
CA GLY A 52 6.38 -29.45 -5.52
C GLY A 52 6.40 -28.71 -4.18
N ILE A 53 6.93 -27.48 -4.16
CA ILE A 53 7.04 -26.64 -2.96
C ILE A 53 5.84 -25.72 -2.88
N VAL A 54 5.14 -25.74 -1.75
CA VAL A 54 3.99 -24.87 -1.48
C VAL A 54 4.47 -23.48 -1.08
N VAL A 55 3.93 -22.43 -1.70
CA VAL A 55 4.18 -21.04 -1.30
C VAL A 55 2.93 -20.45 -0.65
N LEU A 56 3.06 -19.95 0.57
CA LEU A 56 1.99 -19.30 1.32
C LEU A 56 2.34 -17.84 1.64
N ASN A 57 1.32 -17.02 1.85
CA ASN A 57 1.44 -15.66 2.35
C ASN A 57 0.40 -15.38 3.44
N CYS A 58 0.48 -14.21 4.08
CA CYS A 58 -0.41 -13.77 5.13
C CYS A 58 -1.23 -12.53 4.67
N PRO A 59 -2.26 -12.71 3.81
CA PRO A 59 -3.00 -11.61 3.17
C PRO A 59 -3.80 -10.75 4.17
N GLU A 60 -4.32 -11.35 5.24
CA GLU A 60 -5.22 -10.67 6.17
C GLU A 60 -4.49 -9.82 7.22
N SER A 61 -3.30 -10.23 7.66
CA SER A 61 -2.64 -9.63 8.82
C SER A 61 -2.19 -8.19 8.58
N VAL A 62 -1.90 -7.82 7.33
CA VAL A 62 -1.45 -6.46 7.01
C VAL A 62 -2.57 -5.55 6.52
N LEU A 63 -3.76 -6.10 6.19
CA LEU A 63 -4.83 -5.37 5.53
C LEU A 63 -5.19 -4.10 6.29
N ARG A 64 -5.64 -4.28 7.53
CA ARG A 64 -6.13 -3.19 8.37
C ARG A 64 -5.00 -2.27 8.86
N PRO A 65 -3.85 -2.76 9.38
CA PRO A 65 -2.75 -1.90 9.76
C PRO A 65 -2.22 -1.03 8.60
N THR A 66 -2.15 -1.59 7.38
CA THR A 66 -1.72 -0.82 6.20
C THR A 66 -2.73 0.26 5.83
N ALA A 67 -4.03 -0.06 5.88
CA ALA A 67 -5.08 0.93 5.61
C ALA A 67 -5.11 2.05 6.67
N GLU A 68 -4.92 1.72 7.95
CA GLU A 68 -4.81 2.68 9.05
C GLU A 68 -3.59 3.59 8.88
N LEU A 69 -2.45 3.03 8.47
CA LEU A 69 -1.26 3.82 8.16
C LEU A 69 -1.48 4.74 6.95
N ALA A 70 -2.12 4.26 5.89
CA ALA A 70 -2.44 5.10 4.72
C ALA A 70 -3.34 6.29 5.11
N LEU A 71 -4.37 6.05 5.93
CA LEU A 71 -5.22 7.11 6.48
C LEU A 71 -4.44 8.09 7.34
N THR A 72 -3.54 7.57 8.20
CA THR A 72 -2.66 8.38 9.04
C THR A 72 -1.79 9.31 8.18
N MET A 73 -1.24 8.82 7.08
CA MET A 73 -0.44 9.63 6.15
C MET A 73 -1.27 10.72 5.45
N ILE A 74 -2.51 10.42 5.06
CA ILE A 74 -3.45 11.42 4.51
C ILE A 74 -3.68 12.53 5.54
N LEU A 75 -4.05 12.19 6.78
CA LEU A 75 -4.29 13.15 7.85
C LEU A 75 -3.03 13.95 8.21
N ALA A 76 -1.88 13.27 8.34
CA ALA A 76 -0.61 13.91 8.66
C ALA A 76 -0.19 14.92 7.58
N SER A 77 -0.43 14.60 6.30
CA SER A 77 -0.15 15.51 5.19
C SER A 77 -1.12 16.70 5.17
N ALA A 78 -2.44 16.46 5.31
CA ALA A 78 -3.47 17.48 5.34
C ALA A 78 -3.27 18.47 6.50
N ARG A 79 -2.87 17.96 7.67
CA ARG A 79 -2.64 18.73 8.90
C ARG A 79 -1.19 19.13 9.11
N ARG A 80 -0.32 18.97 8.09
CA ARG A 80 1.11 19.34 8.12
C ARG A 80 1.84 18.87 9.39
N LEU A 81 1.47 17.69 9.89
CA LEU A 81 1.87 17.19 11.21
C LEU A 81 3.39 17.21 11.40
N ARG A 82 4.14 16.80 10.37
CA ARG A 82 5.61 16.77 10.43
C ARG A 82 6.22 18.16 10.52
N TYR A 83 5.63 19.14 9.85
CA TYR A 83 6.11 20.53 9.89
C TYR A 83 5.96 21.10 11.30
N TYR A 84 4.78 20.97 11.93
CA TYR A 84 4.58 21.45 13.29
C TYR A 84 5.43 20.72 14.33
N ASP A 85 5.52 19.38 14.26
CA ASP A 85 6.37 18.59 15.17
C ASP A 85 7.83 19.05 15.10
N HIS A 86 8.34 19.31 13.89
CA HIS A 86 9.70 19.79 13.70
C HIS A 86 9.89 21.21 14.26
N THR A 87 9.04 22.16 13.88
CA THR A 87 9.14 23.57 14.29
C THR A 87 9.03 23.74 15.81
N LEU A 88 8.15 22.96 16.45
CA LEU A 88 8.01 22.99 17.91
C LEU A 88 9.28 22.50 18.63
N ARG A 89 9.95 21.46 18.09
CA ARG A 89 11.21 20.94 18.65
C ARG A 89 12.37 21.92 18.51
N GLU A 90 12.29 22.85 17.56
CA GLU A 90 13.24 23.95 17.39
C GLU A 90 12.96 25.13 18.34
N GLY A 91 11.95 25.03 19.20
CA GLY A 91 11.58 26.06 20.17
C GLY A 91 10.69 27.16 19.59
N VAL A 92 10.19 26.98 18.36
CA VAL A 92 9.30 27.93 17.71
C VAL A 92 7.85 27.47 17.88
N PHE A 93 7.03 28.31 18.53
CA PHE A 93 5.60 28.08 18.64
C PHE A 93 4.87 28.88 17.56
N LEU A 94 4.37 28.21 16.53
CA LEU A 94 3.66 28.84 15.42
C LEU A 94 2.31 29.38 15.86
N ASN A 95 1.95 30.57 15.38
CA ASN A 95 0.62 31.13 15.59
C ASN A 95 -0.39 30.42 14.67
N ALA A 96 -1.40 29.77 15.27
CA ALA A 96 -2.44 29.03 14.53
C ALA A 96 -3.40 29.95 13.75
N ASP A 97 -3.49 31.22 14.14
CA ASP A 97 -4.35 32.21 13.48
C ASP A 97 -3.74 32.73 12.16
N GLU A 98 -2.44 32.48 11.94
CA GLU A 98 -1.78 32.81 10.67
C GLU A 98 -2.18 31.81 9.58
N TYR A 99 -2.71 32.33 8.47
CA TYR A 99 -3.17 31.52 7.35
C TYR A 99 -2.10 30.56 6.81
N ASP A 100 -0.85 31.02 6.72
CA ASP A 100 0.29 30.22 6.25
C ASP A 100 0.68 29.09 7.22
N ASN A 101 0.19 29.15 8.46
CA ASN A 101 0.34 28.12 9.47
C ASN A 101 -0.94 27.28 9.61
N GLN A 102 -1.80 27.21 8.60
CA GLN A 102 -2.93 26.29 8.60
C GLN A 102 -2.68 25.05 7.73
N GLY A 103 -3.27 23.94 8.14
CA GLY A 103 -3.52 22.78 7.28
C GLY A 103 -4.92 22.85 6.69
N TYR A 104 -5.35 21.76 6.04
CA TYR A 104 -6.69 21.68 5.47
C TYR A 104 -7.48 20.51 6.07
N ALA A 105 -8.80 20.69 6.16
CA ALA A 105 -9.72 19.60 6.45
C ALA A 105 -9.83 18.67 5.23
N ILE A 106 -9.97 17.37 5.48
CA ILE A 106 -10.14 16.36 4.42
C ILE A 106 -11.61 16.16 4.03
N GLU A 107 -12.55 16.58 4.87
CA GLU A 107 -13.98 16.48 4.59
C GLU A 107 -14.34 17.20 3.28
N GLY A 108 -15.12 16.54 2.43
CA GLY A 108 -15.53 17.04 1.12
C GLY A 108 -14.44 16.98 0.03
N LYS A 109 -13.18 16.67 0.40
CA LYS A 109 -12.06 16.49 -0.55
C LYS A 109 -12.14 15.15 -1.26
N THR A 110 -11.50 15.06 -2.41
CA THR A 110 -11.48 13.87 -3.26
C THR A 110 -10.22 13.05 -3.02
N LEU A 111 -10.40 11.81 -2.57
CA LEU A 111 -9.34 10.81 -2.51
C LEU A 111 -9.35 9.99 -3.81
N GLY A 112 -8.27 10.09 -4.58
CA GLY A 112 -7.95 9.21 -5.68
C GLY A 112 -7.21 7.96 -5.21
N ILE A 113 -7.69 6.77 -5.57
CA ILE A 113 -7.03 5.49 -5.26
C ILE A 113 -6.62 4.80 -6.56
N LEU A 114 -5.31 4.57 -6.74
CA LEU A 114 -4.80 3.71 -7.80
C LEU A 114 -4.59 2.29 -7.23
N GLY A 115 -5.41 1.33 -7.66
CA GLY A 115 -5.39 -0.02 -7.10
C GLY A 115 -6.40 -0.22 -5.96
N MET A 116 -7.68 -0.37 -6.31
CA MET A 116 -8.78 -0.68 -5.38
C MET A 116 -8.87 -2.19 -5.06
N GLY A 117 -7.75 -2.77 -4.61
CA GLY A 117 -7.71 -4.11 -4.02
C GLY A 117 -8.22 -4.10 -2.57
N ARG A 118 -7.97 -5.19 -1.81
CA ARG A 118 -8.47 -5.32 -0.43
C ARG A 118 -8.07 -4.15 0.48
N ILE A 119 -6.82 -3.69 0.40
CA ILE A 119 -6.33 -2.53 1.17
C ILE A 119 -7.00 -1.23 0.69
N GLY A 120 -7.07 -1.00 -0.63
CA GLY A 120 -7.73 0.16 -1.21
C GLY A 120 -9.18 0.28 -0.77
N GLN A 121 -9.91 -0.83 -0.73
CA GLN A 121 -11.30 -0.88 -0.25
C GLN A 121 -11.41 -0.52 1.24
N GLN A 122 -10.46 -0.95 2.09
CA GLN A 122 -10.45 -0.54 3.50
C GLN A 122 -10.13 0.95 3.68
N VAL A 123 -9.17 1.47 2.91
CA VAL A 123 -8.87 2.91 2.90
C VAL A 123 -10.08 3.73 2.44
N ALA A 124 -10.77 3.27 1.39
CA ALA A 124 -12.02 3.87 0.90
C ALA A 124 -13.09 3.92 2.01
N ARG A 125 -13.28 2.83 2.78
CA ARG A 125 -14.23 2.82 3.91
C ARG A 125 -13.89 3.87 4.97
N PHE A 126 -12.62 4.00 5.33
CA PHE A 126 -12.19 5.02 6.29
C PHE A 126 -12.37 6.44 5.75
N ALA A 127 -11.97 6.68 4.50
CA ALA A 127 -12.08 7.99 3.86
C ALA A 127 -13.55 8.42 3.72
N LYS A 128 -14.44 7.51 3.32
CA LYS A 128 -15.89 7.72 3.27
C LYS A 128 -16.45 8.11 4.64
N ALA A 129 -16.05 7.40 5.70
CA ALA A 129 -16.49 7.69 7.07
C ALA A 129 -16.03 9.08 7.56
N LEU A 130 -14.94 9.62 6.99
CA LEU A 130 -14.45 10.99 7.25
C LEU A 130 -14.97 12.02 6.24
N GLY A 131 -15.96 11.65 5.42
CA GLY A 131 -16.63 12.57 4.50
C GLY A 131 -15.84 12.89 3.22
N MET A 132 -14.84 12.10 2.85
CA MET A 132 -14.14 12.25 1.57
C MET A 132 -14.96 11.66 0.41
N LYS A 133 -14.81 12.24 -0.78
CA LYS A 133 -15.29 11.67 -2.04
C LYS A 133 -14.25 10.70 -2.59
N ILE A 134 -14.68 9.58 -3.17
CA ILE A 134 -13.75 8.53 -3.60
C ILE A 134 -13.84 8.36 -5.11
N ILE A 135 -12.70 8.54 -5.78
CA ILE A 135 -12.52 8.15 -7.17
C ILE A 135 -11.38 7.13 -7.25
N TYR A 136 -11.45 6.21 -8.19
CA TYR A 136 -10.42 5.18 -8.30
C TYR A 136 -10.17 4.72 -9.73
N HIS A 137 -8.99 4.15 -9.93
CA HIS A 137 -8.61 3.52 -11.18
C HIS A 137 -7.98 2.15 -10.92
N ASN A 138 -8.35 1.19 -11.76
CA ASN A 138 -7.87 -0.18 -11.80
C ASN A 138 -7.73 -0.61 -13.26
N ARG A 139 -7.01 -1.72 -13.49
CA ARG A 139 -7.02 -2.40 -14.80
C ARG A 139 -8.42 -2.91 -15.19
N HIS A 140 -9.19 -3.31 -14.18
CA HIS A 140 -10.58 -3.75 -14.31
C HIS A 140 -11.43 -3.05 -13.26
N GLN A 141 -12.56 -2.52 -13.68
CA GLN A 141 -13.55 -1.92 -12.79
C GLN A 141 -14.03 -2.95 -11.77
N LEU A 142 -14.34 -2.49 -10.56
CA LEU A 142 -14.98 -3.33 -9.55
C LEU A 142 -16.41 -3.66 -9.93
N ASP A 143 -16.95 -4.67 -9.26
CA ASP A 143 -18.38 -4.96 -9.31
C ASP A 143 -19.20 -3.75 -8.82
N GLU A 144 -20.31 -3.47 -9.50
CA GLU A 144 -21.19 -2.32 -9.21
C GLU A 144 -21.69 -2.30 -7.76
N LYS A 145 -21.95 -3.47 -7.17
CA LYS A 145 -22.38 -3.57 -5.76
C LYS A 145 -21.29 -3.07 -4.82
N LEU A 146 -20.04 -3.39 -5.11
CA LEU A 146 -18.91 -2.98 -4.30
C LEU A 146 -18.60 -1.48 -4.47
N GLU A 147 -18.75 -0.94 -5.68
CA GLU A 147 -18.68 0.51 -5.92
C GLU A 147 -19.74 1.27 -5.12
N ALA A 148 -20.99 0.80 -5.16
CA ALA A 148 -22.09 1.40 -4.41
C ALA A 148 -21.87 1.33 -2.89
N GLU A 149 -21.40 0.19 -2.37
CA GLU A 149 -21.07 0.03 -0.95
C GLU A 149 -20.01 1.05 -0.50
N LEU A 150 -18.98 1.23 -1.32
CA LEU A 150 -17.87 2.14 -1.05
C LEU A 150 -18.15 3.59 -1.40
N ASP A 151 -19.27 3.90 -2.06
CA ASP A 151 -19.54 5.20 -2.69
C ASP A 151 -18.31 5.70 -3.50
N ALA A 152 -17.76 4.78 -4.30
CA ALA A 152 -16.53 4.99 -5.05
C ALA A 152 -16.83 5.00 -6.55
N LYS A 153 -16.28 5.98 -7.26
CA LYS A 153 -16.47 6.13 -8.70
C LYS A 153 -15.23 5.69 -9.49
N TYR A 154 -15.41 4.74 -10.40
CA TYR A 154 -14.36 4.41 -11.38
C TYR A 154 -14.15 5.54 -12.37
N VAL A 155 -12.88 5.85 -12.63
CA VAL A 155 -12.43 6.86 -13.61
C VAL A 155 -11.23 6.34 -14.38
N ASP A 156 -10.90 6.96 -15.51
CA ASP A 156 -9.63 6.69 -16.17
C ASP A 156 -8.45 7.27 -15.37
N PHE A 157 -7.23 6.87 -15.74
CA PHE A 157 -6.03 7.28 -15.01
C PHE A 157 -5.76 8.80 -15.08
N ALA A 158 -6.08 9.46 -16.20
CA ALA A 158 -5.86 10.89 -16.36
C ALA A 158 -6.83 11.69 -15.48
N ASP A 159 -8.09 11.28 -15.45
CA ASP A 159 -9.13 11.85 -14.59
C ASP A 159 -8.85 11.59 -13.12
N LEU A 160 -8.29 10.44 -12.76
CA LEU A 160 -7.86 10.15 -11.39
C LEU A 160 -6.87 11.20 -10.91
N ILE A 161 -5.80 11.43 -11.68
CA ILE A 161 -4.76 12.41 -11.34
C ILE A 161 -5.36 13.81 -11.28
N LYS A 162 -6.13 14.19 -12.30
CA LYS A 162 -6.64 15.56 -12.45
C LYS A 162 -7.60 15.98 -11.34
N ASN A 163 -8.37 15.05 -10.78
CA ASN A 163 -9.48 15.36 -9.88
C ASN A 163 -9.22 14.96 -8.41
N ALA A 164 -8.10 14.30 -8.11
CA ALA A 164 -7.74 13.93 -6.76
C ALA A 164 -7.10 15.11 -5.99
N ASP A 165 -7.64 15.44 -4.81
CA ASP A 165 -6.96 16.30 -3.84
C ASP A 165 -5.86 15.51 -3.10
N PHE A 166 -6.08 14.21 -2.90
CA PHE A 166 -5.13 13.26 -2.34
C PHE A 166 -5.05 12.03 -3.24
N LEU A 167 -3.84 11.56 -3.55
CA LEU A 167 -3.63 10.35 -4.35
C LEU A 167 -2.96 9.26 -3.50
N SER A 168 -3.58 8.08 -3.42
CA SER A 168 -3.03 6.91 -2.74
C SER A 168 -2.74 5.80 -3.74
N LEU A 169 -1.50 5.29 -3.71
CA LEU A 169 -1.03 4.20 -4.58
C LEU A 169 -1.07 2.89 -3.80
N LEU A 170 -2.03 2.02 -4.13
CA LEU A 170 -2.30 0.77 -3.42
C LEU A 170 -2.32 -0.45 -4.37
N CYS A 171 -1.71 -0.30 -5.54
CA CYS A 171 -1.51 -1.37 -6.50
C CYS A 171 -0.22 -2.17 -6.22
N SER A 172 -0.20 -3.44 -6.62
CA SER A 172 0.99 -4.28 -6.55
C SER A 172 2.14 -3.72 -7.40
N PHE A 173 3.35 -3.81 -6.87
CA PHE A 173 4.57 -3.48 -7.59
C PHE A 173 4.81 -4.51 -8.70
N ASN A 174 5.10 -4.05 -9.92
CA ASN A 174 5.61 -4.91 -10.97
C ASN A 174 6.85 -4.22 -11.56
N ARG A 175 7.99 -4.92 -11.61
CA ARG A 175 9.31 -4.37 -12.01
C ARG A 175 9.30 -3.61 -13.34
N LEU A 176 8.32 -3.86 -14.19
CA LEU A 176 8.16 -3.21 -15.49
C LEU A 176 7.51 -1.81 -15.42
N LYS A 177 6.81 -1.45 -14.33
CA LYS A 177 6.06 -0.18 -14.24
C LYS A 177 5.97 0.29 -12.78
N LEU A 178 6.71 1.36 -12.48
CA LEU A 178 6.63 2.22 -11.30
C LEU A 178 7.26 1.70 -9.99
N THR A 179 8.32 2.39 -9.62
CA THR A 179 8.98 2.45 -8.31
C THR A 179 7.95 2.68 -7.21
N THR A 180 7.93 1.80 -6.19
CA THR A 180 7.22 2.07 -4.93
C THR A 180 7.88 3.26 -4.24
N LEU A 181 7.34 4.44 -4.50
CA LEU A 181 7.50 5.61 -3.67
C LEU A 181 6.09 6.03 -3.29
N LEU A 182 5.84 6.22 -2.00
CA LEU A 182 4.65 6.84 -1.48
C LEU A 182 4.70 8.33 -1.90
N MET A 183 4.39 8.60 -3.17
CA MET A 183 4.38 9.94 -3.74
C MET A 183 2.98 10.50 -3.51
N LEU A 184 2.80 11.15 -2.36
CA LEU A 184 1.72 12.12 -2.19
C LEU A 184 2.05 13.31 -3.10
N MET A 185 1.62 13.26 -4.35
CA MET A 185 1.73 14.42 -5.24
C MET A 185 0.67 15.44 -4.80
N ARG A 186 1.16 16.58 -4.29
CA ARG A 186 0.36 17.79 -4.14
C ARG A 186 0.07 18.33 -5.54
N LEU A 187 -1.07 17.98 -6.12
CA LEU A 187 -1.53 18.59 -7.36
C LEU A 187 -2.23 19.89 -7.00
N ASN A 188 -1.46 20.97 -6.92
CA ASN A 188 -2.01 22.31 -6.80
C ASN A 188 -2.91 22.59 -8.00
N LYS A 189 -4.16 22.98 -7.73
CA LYS A 189 -4.79 24.06 -8.50
C LYS A 189 -4.54 25.36 -7.75
#